data_AF-A0A966DZC1-F1
#
_entry.id   AF-A0A966DZC1-F1
#
_cell.length_a   1.000
_cell.length_b   1.000
_cell.length_c   1.000
_cell.angle_alpha   90.00
_cell.angle_beta   90.00
_cell.angle_gamma   90.00
#
_symmetry.space_group_name_H-M   'P 1'
#
loop_
_entity.id
_entity.type
_entity.pdbx_description
1 polymer ?
#
loop_
_entity_poly.entity_id
_entity_poly.type
_entity_poly.pdbx_seq_one_letter_code
_entity_poly.pdbx_strand_id
1 'polypeptide(L)'
;LAPLLARWPGIRAPGHWSVYEASVRAIVGQQVSTAAARGICARLAAASVDAGDQPLFPSAAALATLGDQHFPMPGRRRETMQALGALWREREEDADLDGLGQLRGVGPWTLAMVSMRGAGNPDAFPDTDLGVVKAWSALNTGASLKSCAADWRPWRAYAANLLWRSLSP
;
A
#
# COMPACT_ATOMS: atom_id res chain seq x y z
N LEU A 1 -22.24 -6.68 3.54
CA LEU A 1 -21.92 -5.53 2.66
C LEU A 1 -22.93 -5.32 1.53
N ALA A 2 -24.05 -6.05 1.47
CA ALA A 2 -25.01 -6.00 0.36
C ALA A 2 -25.49 -4.58 -0.01
N PRO A 3 -25.82 -3.67 0.94
CA PRO A 3 -26.22 -2.30 0.58
C PRO A 3 -25.12 -1.51 -0.13
N LEU A 4 -23.85 -1.69 0.27
CA LEU A 4 -22.72 -1.02 -0.39
C LEU A 4 -22.49 -1.59 -1.79
N LEU A 5 -22.63 -2.91 -1.96
CA LEU A 5 -22.50 -3.54 -3.27
C LEU A 5 -23.62 -3.10 -4.23
N ALA A 6 -24.86 -2.96 -3.74
CA ALA A 6 -25.96 -2.43 -4.55
C ALA A 6 -25.71 -0.98 -5.00
N ARG A 7 -25.08 -0.17 -4.14
CA ARG A 7 -24.69 1.21 -4.48
C ARG A 7 -23.50 1.29 -5.45
N TRP A 8 -22.56 0.35 -5.37
CA TRP A 8 -21.36 0.31 -6.21
C TRP A 8 -21.11 -1.09 -6.79
N PRO A 9 -21.94 -1.57 -7.72
CA PRO A 9 -21.85 -2.94 -8.23
C PRO A 9 -20.58 -3.20 -9.07
N GLY A 10 -20.01 -2.14 -9.66
CA GLY A 10 -18.80 -2.20 -10.48
C GLY A 10 -17.48 -2.00 -9.72
N ILE A 11 -17.49 -2.06 -8.39
CA ILE A 11 -16.28 -1.84 -7.58
C ILE A 11 -15.16 -2.81 -8.01
N ARG A 12 -13.93 -2.31 -8.08
CA ARG A 12 -12.74 -3.11 -8.36
C ARG A 12 -11.77 -3.02 -7.19
N ALA A 13 -10.81 -3.93 -7.16
CA ALA A 13 -9.61 -3.80 -6.34
C ALA A 13 -8.46 -3.31 -7.24
N PRO A 14 -8.19 -1.99 -7.31
CA PRO A 14 -7.08 -1.47 -8.10
C PRO A 14 -5.73 -2.10 -7.72
N GLY A 15 -4.94 -2.48 -8.72
CA GLY A 15 -3.55 -2.90 -8.54
C GLY A 15 -2.56 -1.75 -8.74
N HIS A 16 -1.30 -2.03 -8.44
CA HIS A 16 -0.12 -1.30 -8.91
C HIS A 16 0.60 -2.15 -9.97
N TRP A 17 1.63 -1.59 -10.60
CA TRP A 17 2.37 -2.27 -11.67
C TRP A 17 3.13 -3.51 -11.18
N SER A 18 3.74 -3.43 -9.99
CA SER A 18 4.57 -4.49 -9.44
C SER A 18 4.48 -4.56 -7.91
N VAL A 19 4.98 -5.67 -7.35
CA VAL A 19 5.19 -5.83 -5.90
C VAL A 19 6.16 -4.78 -5.37
N TYR A 20 7.22 -4.48 -6.11
CA TYR A 20 8.18 -3.42 -5.76
C TYR A 20 7.49 -2.05 -5.62
N GLU A 21 6.77 -1.60 -6.66
CA GLU A 21 6.07 -0.31 -6.63
C GLU A 21 5.06 -0.25 -5.48
N ALA A 22 4.29 -1.32 -5.29
CA ALA A 22 3.33 -1.42 -4.21
C ALA A 22 4.01 -1.33 -2.83
N SER A 23 5.20 -1.90 -2.68
CA SER A 23 5.97 -1.88 -1.43
C SER A 23 6.44 -0.47 -1.07
N VAL A 24 7.04 0.24 -2.03
CA VAL A 24 7.44 1.65 -1.85
C VAL A 24 6.23 2.50 -1.46
N ARG A 25 5.11 2.39 -2.19
CA ARG A 25 3.88 3.13 -1.89
C ARG A 25 3.31 2.79 -0.51
N ALA A 26 3.31 1.51 -0.12
CA ALA A 26 2.78 1.07 1.15
C ALA A 26 3.63 1.58 2.32
N ILE A 27 4.96 1.53 2.23
CA ILE A 27 5.86 2.05 3.28
C ILE A 27 5.74 3.58 3.38
N VAL A 28 5.75 4.30 2.25
CA VAL A 28 5.54 5.76 2.22
C VAL A 28 4.21 6.13 2.91
N GLY A 29 3.14 5.38 2.61
CA GLY A 29 1.78 5.62 3.11
C GLY A 29 1.55 5.29 4.58
N GLN A 30 2.51 4.70 5.30
CA GLN A 30 2.33 4.36 6.71
C GLN A 30 1.99 5.61 7.54
N GLN A 31 0.91 5.57 8.34
CA GLN A 31 0.58 6.62 9.31
C GLN A 31 0.49 8.05 8.76
N VAL A 32 0.27 8.23 7.45
CA VAL A 32 0.11 9.54 6.80
C VAL A 32 -1.14 9.54 5.93
N SER A 33 -1.61 10.73 5.55
CA SER A 33 -2.72 10.85 4.60
C SER A 33 -2.30 10.39 3.20
N THR A 34 -3.28 10.02 2.38
CA THR A 34 -3.07 9.68 0.97
C THR A 34 -2.46 10.85 0.17
N ALA A 35 -2.85 12.08 0.50
CA ALA A 35 -2.29 13.29 -0.10
C ALA A 35 -0.80 13.48 0.25
N ALA A 36 -0.43 13.30 1.51
CA ALA A 36 0.96 13.36 1.95
C ALA A 36 1.81 12.25 1.30
N ALA A 37 1.30 11.02 1.27
CA ALA A 37 1.95 9.90 0.62
C ALA A 37 2.21 10.15 -0.87
N ARG A 38 1.23 10.72 -1.59
CA ARG A 38 1.37 11.13 -2.99
C ARG A 38 2.49 12.16 -3.18
N GLY A 39 2.54 13.17 -2.31
CA GLY A 39 3.60 14.19 -2.35
C GLY A 39 5.00 13.60 -2.16
N ILE A 40 5.15 12.66 -1.22
CA ILE A 40 6.42 11.96 -0.99
C ILE A 40 6.79 11.11 -2.23
N CYS A 41 5.85 10.35 -2.80
CA CYS A 41 6.12 9.57 -4.01
C CYS A 41 6.57 10.45 -5.19
N ALA A 42 5.93 11.61 -5.37
CA ALA A 42 6.31 12.56 -6.42
C ALA A 42 7.72 13.13 -6.19
N ARG A 43 8.10 13.41 -4.93
CA ARG A 43 9.45 13.84 -4.57
C ARG A 43 10.49 12.78 -4.88
N LEU A 44 10.21 11.50 -4.57
CA LEU A 44 11.12 10.39 -4.86
C LEU A 44 11.29 10.20 -6.37
N ALA A 45 10.19 10.24 -7.13
CA ALA A 45 10.23 10.16 -8.59
C ALA A 45 11.09 11.28 -9.21
N ALA A 46 10.87 12.53 -8.80
CA ALA A 46 11.64 13.68 -9.28
C ALA A 46 13.14 13.62 -8.89
N ALA A 47 13.47 12.98 -7.77
CA ALA A 47 14.85 12.83 -7.32
C ALA A 47 15.61 11.68 -7.99
N SER A 48 14.90 10.79 -8.69
CA SER A 48 15.45 9.55 -9.25
C SER A 48 15.67 9.59 -10.76
N VAL A 49 15.54 10.78 -11.36
CA VAL A 49 15.77 11.01 -12.79
C VAL A 49 16.81 12.11 -12.98
N ASP A 50 17.51 12.08 -14.12
CA ASP A 50 18.43 13.13 -14.50
C ASP A 50 17.70 14.41 -14.92
N ALA A 51 18.42 15.53 -14.91
CA ALA A 51 17.86 16.83 -15.25
C ALA A 51 17.40 16.88 -16.71
N GLY A 52 16.10 17.07 -16.93
CA GLY A 52 15.48 17.17 -18.27
C GLY A 52 14.62 15.97 -18.65
N ASP A 53 14.70 14.88 -17.90
CA ASP A 53 13.88 13.68 -18.13
C ASP A 53 12.52 13.76 -17.44
N GLN A 54 11.55 13.02 -17.96
CA GLN A 54 10.26 12.87 -17.29
C GLN A 54 10.42 11.98 -16.05
N PRO A 55 9.90 12.41 -14.87
CA PRO A 55 10.00 11.62 -13.66
C PRO A 55 9.22 10.33 -13.77
N LEU A 56 9.93 9.20 -13.71
CA LEU A 56 9.37 7.85 -13.61
C LEU A 56 9.29 7.40 -12.14
N PHE A 57 8.61 6.28 -11.90
CA PHE A 57 8.67 5.66 -10.58
C PHE A 57 10.13 5.26 -10.26
N PRO A 58 10.64 5.55 -9.05
CA PRO A 58 12.05 5.30 -8.73
C PRO A 58 12.37 3.81 -8.79
N SER A 59 13.40 3.41 -9.52
CA SER A 59 13.91 2.03 -9.46
C SER A 59 14.53 1.73 -8.10
N ALA A 60 14.62 0.44 -7.75
CA ALA A 60 15.24 0.02 -6.50
C ALA A 60 16.70 0.52 -6.39
N ALA A 61 17.43 0.50 -7.51
CA ALA A 61 18.79 1.02 -7.59
C ALA A 61 18.87 2.52 -7.33
N ALA A 62 18.00 3.33 -7.93
CA ALA A 62 17.97 4.76 -7.68
C ALA A 62 17.64 5.03 -6.20
N LEU A 63 16.60 4.38 -5.69
CA LEU A 63 16.16 4.51 -4.30
C LEU A 63 17.26 4.19 -3.28
N ALA A 64 18.08 3.18 -3.53
CA ALA A 64 19.21 2.78 -2.69
C ALA A 64 20.32 3.84 -2.61
N THR A 65 20.38 4.76 -3.58
CA THR A 65 21.43 5.81 -3.67
C THR A 65 20.94 7.20 -3.27
N LEU A 66 19.62 7.40 -3.13
CA LEU A 66 19.07 8.69 -2.77
C LEU A 66 19.55 9.15 -1.39
N GLY A 67 19.94 10.42 -1.31
CA GLY A 67 20.27 11.07 -0.04
C GLY A 67 19.04 11.27 0.85
N ASP A 68 19.28 11.31 2.16
CA ASP A 68 18.26 11.43 3.22
C ASP A 68 17.27 12.60 3.03
N GLN A 69 17.72 13.69 2.41
CA GLN A 69 16.90 14.87 2.12
C GLN A 69 15.71 14.56 1.21
N HIS A 70 15.72 13.44 0.47
CA HIS A 70 14.62 13.05 -0.40
C HIS A 70 13.53 12.24 0.32
N PHE A 71 13.76 11.88 1.59
CA PHE A 71 12.83 11.12 2.43
C PHE A 71 12.30 11.97 3.60
N PRO A 72 11.32 12.86 3.36
CA PRO A 72 10.71 13.70 4.40
C PRO A 72 9.75 12.87 5.27
N MET A 73 10.31 11.92 6.01
CA MET A 73 9.63 10.96 6.84
C MET A 73 10.50 10.58 8.05
N PRO A 74 9.94 9.94 9.10
CA PRO A 74 10.71 9.50 10.26
C PRO A 74 11.89 8.59 9.89
N GLY A 75 13.00 8.70 10.65
CA GLY A 75 14.26 8.00 10.36
C GLY A 75 14.10 6.49 10.14
N ARG A 76 13.36 5.79 11.01
CA ARG A 76 13.10 4.34 10.85
C ARG A 76 12.43 3.98 9.51
N ARG A 77 11.54 4.83 9.01
CA ARG A 77 10.84 4.60 7.74
C ARG A 77 11.77 4.86 6.55
N ARG A 78 12.64 5.86 6.67
CA ARG A 78 13.72 6.10 5.71
C ARG A 78 14.68 4.90 5.65
N GLU A 79 15.13 4.40 6.80
CA GLU A 79 15.96 3.20 6.89
C GLU A 79 15.28 2.00 6.22
N THR A 80 13.97 1.82 6.44
CA THR A 80 13.19 0.76 5.76
C THR A 80 13.20 0.93 4.24
N MET A 81 13.07 2.16 3.75
CA MET A 81 13.07 2.46 2.31
C MET A 81 14.43 2.24 1.66
N GLN A 82 15.51 2.64 2.33
CA GLN A 82 16.88 2.36 1.88
C GLN A 82 17.18 0.87 1.88
N ALA A 83 16.76 0.13 2.92
CA ALA A 83 16.89 -1.32 2.97
C ALA A 83 16.09 -2.03 1.86
N LEU A 84 14.90 -1.52 1.53
CA LEU A 84 14.10 -2.02 0.41
C LEU A 84 14.79 -1.79 -0.94
N GLY A 85 15.32 -0.59 -1.17
CA GLY A 85 16.10 -0.30 -2.37
C GLY A 85 17.32 -1.21 -2.50
N ALA A 86 18.04 -1.43 -1.39
CA ALA A 86 19.19 -2.32 -1.35
C ALA A 86 18.81 -3.80 -1.61
N LEU A 87 17.69 -4.27 -1.03
CA LEU A 87 17.21 -5.64 -1.19
C LEU A 87 16.98 -6.02 -2.65
N TRP A 88 16.45 -5.07 -3.45
CA TRP A 88 16.04 -5.33 -4.83
C TRP A 88 16.82 -4.53 -5.88
N ARG A 89 17.97 -3.95 -5.51
CA ARG A 89 18.79 -3.08 -6.37
C ARG A 89 19.03 -3.63 -7.77
N GLU A 90 19.28 -4.93 -7.90
CA GLU A 90 19.61 -5.60 -9.16
C GLU A 90 18.58 -6.67 -9.54
N ARG A 91 17.46 -6.73 -8.80
CA ARG A 91 16.48 -7.82 -8.87
C ARG A 91 15.07 -7.33 -8.56
N GLU A 92 14.73 -6.15 -9.08
CA GLU A 92 13.44 -5.49 -8.88
C GLU A 92 12.26 -6.34 -9.37
N GLU A 93 12.47 -7.08 -10.45
CA GLU A 93 11.48 -8.00 -11.03
C GLU A 93 11.19 -9.20 -10.11
N ASP A 94 12.14 -9.55 -9.24
CA ASP A 94 12.02 -10.65 -8.27
C ASP A 94 11.38 -10.18 -6.94
N ALA A 95 10.81 -8.98 -6.89
CA ALA A 95 10.21 -8.47 -5.66
C ALA A 95 9.05 -9.34 -5.18
N ASP A 96 9.14 -9.80 -3.93
CA ASP A 96 8.18 -10.72 -3.32
C ASP A 96 7.74 -10.27 -1.92
N LEU A 97 6.69 -10.93 -1.39
CA LEU A 97 6.18 -10.63 -0.05
C LEU A 97 7.08 -11.18 1.06
N ASP A 98 7.82 -12.26 0.80
CA ASP A 98 8.64 -12.93 1.80
C ASP A 98 9.86 -12.10 2.15
N GLY A 99 10.61 -11.63 1.14
CA GLY A 99 11.73 -10.71 1.30
C GLY A 99 11.29 -9.37 1.90
N LEU A 100 10.15 -8.84 1.45
CA LEU A 100 9.55 -7.63 2.04
C LEU A 100 9.26 -7.84 3.54
N GLY A 101 8.71 -8.99 3.92
CA GLY A 101 8.36 -9.32 5.30
C GLY A 101 9.56 -9.40 6.25
N GLN A 102 10.78 -9.59 5.74
CA GLN A 102 12.00 -9.58 6.55
C GLN A 102 12.49 -8.17 6.89
N LEU A 103 11.98 -7.13 6.22
CA LEU A 103 12.43 -5.77 6.47
C LEU A 103 11.86 -5.22 7.78
N ARG A 104 12.75 -4.68 8.62
CA ARG A 104 12.35 -3.97 9.84
C ARG A 104 11.45 -2.79 9.46
N GLY A 105 10.29 -2.66 10.12
CA GLY A 105 9.32 -1.60 9.83
C GLY A 105 8.22 -2.02 8.84
N VAL A 106 8.32 -3.21 8.25
CA VAL A 106 7.23 -3.87 7.54
C VAL A 106 6.45 -4.73 8.54
N GLY A 107 5.13 -4.52 8.57
CA GLY A 107 4.22 -5.30 9.41
C GLY A 107 3.03 -5.84 8.63
N PRO A 108 2.09 -6.53 9.31
CA PRO A 108 0.94 -7.19 8.68
C PRO A 108 0.11 -6.27 7.77
N TRP A 109 -0.11 -5.01 8.18
CA TRP A 109 -0.82 -4.03 7.36
C TRP A 109 -0.10 -3.75 6.03
N THR A 110 1.22 -3.56 6.06
CA THR A 110 2.02 -3.31 4.85
C THR A 110 1.99 -4.53 3.93
N LEU A 111 2.18 -5.75 4.48
CA LEU A 111 2.09 -6.98 3.69
C LEU A 111 0.71 -7.18 3.06
N ALA A 112 -0.37 -6.91 3.80
CA ALA A 112 -1.73 -7.00 3.26
C ALA A 112 -1.96 -5.99 2.13
N MET A 113 -1.47 -4.76 2.28
CA MET A 113 -1.54 -3.73 1.24
C MET A 113 -0.76 -4.12 -0.02
N VAL A 114 0.45 -4.66 0.13
CA VAL A 114 1.27 -5.10 -1.02
C VAL A 114 0.70 -6.36 -1.66
N SER A 115 0.19 -7.31 -0.87
CA SER A 115 -0.48 -8.50 -1.39
C SER A 115 -1.70 -8.12 -2.23
N MET A 116 -2.51 -7.16 -1.74
CA MET A 116 -3.67 -6.66 -2.47
C MET A 116 -3.28 -5.89 -3.74
N ARG A 117 -2.41 -4.89 -3.61
CA ARG A 117 -2.16 -3.93 -4.68
C ARG A 117 -1.08 -4.40 -5.65
N GLY A 118 0.01 -4.99 -5.15
CA GLY A 118 1.13 -5.44 -5.98
C GLY A 118 0.93 -6.84 -6.54
N ALA A 119 0.56 -7.80 -5.69
CA ALA A 119 0.36 -9.20 -6.12
C ALA A 119 -1.06 -9.49 -6.65
N GLY A 120 -1.95 -8.49 -6.62
CA GLY A 120 -3.33 -8.65 -7.11
C GLY A 120 -4.17 -9.67 -6.33
N ASN A 121 -3.80 -10.00 -5.09
CA ASN A 121 -4.48 -11.02 -4.31
C ASN A 121 -5.92 -10.55 -3.97
N PRO A 122 -6.97 -11.21 -4.51
CA PRO A 122 -8.36 -10.80 -4.29
C PRO A 122 -8.84 -11.03 -2.86
N ASP A 123 -8.09 -11.81 -2.07
CA ASP A 123 -8.44 -12.18 -0.71
C ASP A 123 -7.57 -11.48 0.34
N ALA A 124 -6.64 -10.61 -0.05
CA ALA A 124 -5.86 -9.81 0.88
C ALA A 124 -6.75 -8.81 1.64
N PHE A 125 -6.48 -8.62 2.94
CA PHE A 125 -7.33 -7.79 3.80
C PHE A 125 -6.52 -7.09 4.90
N PRO A 126 -6.44 -5.74 4.90
CA PRO A 126 -5.75 -4.99 5.93
C PRO A 126 -6.73 -4.68 7.08
N ASP A 127 -6.94 -5.65 7.97
CA ASP A 127 -7.92 -5.57 9.06
C ASP A 127 -7.66 -4.47 10.10
N THR A 128 -6.41 -4.03 10.25
CA THR A 128 -6.03 -2.90 11.10
C THR A 128 -6.05 -1.55 10.39
N ASP A 129 -6.47 -1.49 9.12
CA ASP A 129 -6.54 -0.23 8.38
C ASP A 129 -7.58 0.72 8.98
N LEU A 130 -7.17 1.95 9.30
CA LEU A 130 -8.05 2.93 9.94
C LEU A 130 -9.28 3.27 9.08
N GLY A 131 -9.14 3.28 7.76
CA GLY A 131 -10.26 3.50 6.84
C GLY A 131 -11.25 2.33 6.85
N VAL A 132 -10.75 1.10 6.79
CA VAL A 132 -11.59 -0.11 6.89
C VAL A 132 -12.33 -0.14 8.23
N VAL A 133 -11.61 0.07 9.34
CA VAL A 133 -12.20 0.08 10.69
C VAL A 133 -13.24 1.19 10.83
N LYS A 134 -12.94 2.41 10.37
CA LYS A 134 -13.88 3.54 10.42
C LYS A 134 -15.14 3.27 9.60
N ALA A 135 -14.99 2.76 8.38
CA ALA A 135 -16.11 2.41 7.51
C ALA A 135 -17.00 1.34 8.15
N TRP A 136 -16.38 0.30 8.72
CA TRP A 136 -17.11 -0.77 9.40
C TRP A 136 -17.90 -0.25 10.60
N SER A 137 -17.28 0.59 11.44
CA SER A 137 -17.96 1.21 12.59
C SER A 137 -19.15 2.08 12.15
N ALA A 138 -19.04 2.77 11.02
CA ALA A 138 -20.14 3.60 10.48
C ALA A 138 -21.34 2.78 9.99
N LEU A 139 -21.15 1.49 9.64
CA LEU A 139 -22.26 0.59 9.33
C LEU A 139 -23.05 0.16 10.57
N ASN A 140 -22.52 0.41 11.78
CA ASN A 140 -23.14 0.17 13.08
C ASN A 140 -23.80 -1.23 13.20
N THR A 141 -23.09 -2.27 12.75
CA THR A 141 -23.63 -3.64 12.68
C THR A 141 -23.62 -4.37 14.03
N GLY A 142 -22.87 -3.86 15.02
CA GLY A 142 -22.62 -4.53 16.31
C GLY A 142 -21.70 -5.75 16.22
N ALA A 143 -21.32 -6.20 15.02
CA ALA A 143 -20.46 -7.36 14.80
C ALA A 143 -18.97 -6.97 14.69
N SER A 144 -18.09 -7.90 15.06
CA SER A 144 -16.65 -7.71 14.90
C SER A 144 -16.26 -7.74 13.42
N LEU A 145 -15.41 -6.80 13.00
CA LEU A 145 -14.86 -6.77 11.63
C LEU A 145 -14.15 -8.09 11.30
N LYS A 146 -13.38 -8.62 12.26
CA LYS A 146 -12.59 -9.84 12.07
C LYS A 146 -13.47 -11.07 11.83
N SER A 147 -14.61 -11.18 12.53
CA SER A 147 -15.54 -12.29 12.31
C SER A 147 -16.22 -12.19 10.95
N CYS A 148 -16.72 -11.00 10.59
CA CYS A 148 -17.40 -10.81 9.31
C CYS A 148 -16.47 -10.90 8.10
N ALA A 149 -15.19 -10.56 8.27
CA ALA A 149 -14.22 -10.68 7.18
C ALA A 149 -14.04 -12.12 6.70
N ALA A 150 -14.27 -13.13 7.55
CA ALA A 150 -14.21 -14.54 7.15
C ALA A 150 -15.26 -14.89 6.08
N ASP A 151 -16.46 -14.30 6.17
CA ASP A 151 -17.58 -14.54 5.26
C ASP A 151 -17.35 -13.94 3.86
N TRP A 152 -16.39 -13.03 3.72
CA TRP A 152 -16.09 -12.37 2.45
C TRP A 152 -15.01 -13.10 1.64
N ARG A 153 -14.46 -14.21 2.14
CA ARG A 153 -13.52 -15.04 1.37
C ARG A 153 -14.22 -15.62 0.13
N PRO A 154 -13.53 -15.74 -1.02
CA PRO A 154 -12.14 -15.38 -1.28
C PRO A 154 -11.96 -13.95 -1.84
N TRP A 155 -12.87 -13.01 -1.53
CA TRP A 155 -12.96 -11.67 -2.13
C TRP A 155 -12.78 -10.53 -1.14
N ARG A 156 -12.02 -10.74 -0.05
CA ARG A 156 -11.87 -9.74 1.01
C ARG A 156 -11.26 -8.42 0.52
N ALA A 157 -10.44 -8.42 -0.54
CA ALA A 157 -9.94 -7.18 -1.13
C ALA A 157 -11.07 -6.30 -1.71
N TYR A 158 -12.10 -6.91 -2.31
CA TYR A 158 -13.26 -6.18 -2.80
C TYR A 158 -14.09 -5.61 -1.65
N ALA A 159 -14.23 -6.36 -0.56
CA ALA A 159 -14.87 -5.88 0.67
C ALA A 159 -14.15 -4.65 1.24
N ALA A 160 -12.81 -4.68 1.32
CA ALA A 160 -12.01 -3.52 1.74
C ALA A 160 -12.24 -2.29 0.83
N ASN A 161 -12.27 -2.48 -0.50
CA ASN A 161 -12.50 -1.38 -1.44
C ASN A 161 -13.93 -0.83 -1.36
N LEU A 162 -14.95 -1.65 -1.08
CA LEU A 162 -16.31 -1.17 -0.79
C LEU A 162 -16.36 -0.32 0.48
N LEU A 163 -15.68 -0.75 1.54
CA LEU A 163 -15.60 -0.04 2.80
C LEU A 163 -14.88 1.32 2.62
N TRP A 164 -13.71 1.35 1.96
CA TRP A 164 -13.05 2.61 1.63
C TRP A 164 -13.93 3.51 0.75
N ARG A 165 -14.64 2.94 -0.23
CA ARG A 165 -15.55 3.71 -1.09
C ARG A 165 -16.67 4.36 -0.29
N SER A 166 -17.19 3.72 0.76
CA SER A 166 -18.24 4.29 1.60
C SER A 166 -17.82 5.50 2.43
N LEU A 167 -16.52 5.75 2.60
CA LEU A 167 -16.00 6.93 3.28
C LEU A 167 -15.76 8.13 2.35
N SER A 168 -15.84 7.91 1.03
CA SER A 168 -15.67 8.95 0.02
C SER A 168 -17.06 9.40 -0.46
N PRO A 169 -17.30 10.72 -0.64
CA PRO A 169 -18.55 11.23 -1.19
C PRO A 169 -18.94 10.61 -2.54
#